data_AF-A0A8E2EWX2-F1
#
_entry.id   AF-A0A8E2EWX2-F1
#
_cell.length_a   1.000
_cell.length_b   1.000
_cell.length_c   1.000
_cell.angle_alpha   90.00
_cell.angle_beta   90.00
_cell.angle_gamma   90.00
#
_symmetry.space_group_name_H-M   'P 1'
#
loop_
_entity.id
_entity.type
_entity.pdbx_description
1 polymer ?
#
loop_
_entity_poly.entity_id
_entity_poly.type
_entity_poly.pdbx_seq_one_letter_code
_entity_poly.pdbx_strand_id
1 'polypeptide(L)'
;MSESPSKQFPYPELPQGNAIRLLLLSPGNFSDPIVCTLSSVHFSSKPKYTALSYTWDDQNASQAALLISAPPPTRSTFTILINGHRFAVRRNLHLALLHLRSATHPLTLWVDAICINQKDLKERSHQVAIMAFVYNQAEVVISWLGAKKYRDGNDLIDQMQEEWTSGKTKTFAAWRAGEVGIKYSGNPSRDELNHIETNPYWSRIWVIQEVCLARQLVFAYGSSLWHYNDVKDWRFLKSSWEELGEKMQGDEAQTEEESTGEEAA
;
A
#
# COMPACT_ATOMS: atom_id res chain seq x y z
N MET A 1 -5.65 21.27 33.90
CA MET A 1 -4.46 21.01 33.07
C MET A 1 -4.90 21.13 31.62
N SER A 2 -4.48 22.19 30.92
CA SER A 2 -4.83 22.40 29.52
C SER A 2 -4.07 21.39 28.65
N GLU A 3 -4.79 20.47 28.01
CA GLU A 3 -4.21 19.68 26.92
C GLU A 3 -3.68 20.66 25.87
N SER A 4 -2.37 20.59 25.62
CA SER A 4 -1.74 21.35 24.54
C SER A 4 -2.37 20.88 23.23
N PRO A 5 -2.72 21.77 22.28
CA PRO A 5 -3.28 21.35 21.00
C PRO A 5 -2.32 20.37 20.35
N SER A 6 -2.81 19.19 19.97
CA SER A 6 -2.01 18.15 19.32
C SER A 6 -1.26 18.77 18.15
N LYS A 7 0.07 18.93 18.30
CA LYS A 7 0.90 19.61 17.30
C LYS A 7 0.80 18.80 16.01
N GLN A 8 0.31 19.42 14.93
CA GLN A 8 0.23 18.76 13.63
C GLN A 8 1.62 18.26 13.23
N PHE A 9 1.68 17.08 12.60
CA PHE A 9 2.93 16.53 12.13
C PHE A 9 3.59 17.51 11.13
N PRO A 10 4.88 17.86 11.29
CA PRO A 10 5.56 18.82 10.44
C PRO A 10 5.95 18.18 9.11
N TYR A 11 5.04 18.20 8.14
CA TYR A 11 5.31 17.74 6.79
C TYR A 11 6.36 18.63 6.10
N PRO A 12 7.34 18.06 5.36
CA PRO A 12 8.18 18.83 4.44
C PRO A 12 7.32 19.60 3.44
N GLU A 13 7.65 20.85 3.12
CA GLU A 13 6.86 21.60 2.14
C GLU A 13 6.99 20.96 0.75
N LEU A 14 5.87 20.90 0.02
CA LEU A 14 5.91 20.51 -1.40
C LEU A 14 6.27 21.75 -2.21
N PRO A 15 7.32 21.70 -3.06
CA PRO A 15 7.60 22.81 -3.96
C PRO A 15 6.43 23.01 -4.93
N GLN A 16 6.27 24.23 -5.45
CA GLN A 16 5.26 24.51 -6.48
C GLN A 16 5.45 23.60 -7.70
N GLY A 17 4.33 23.22 -8.33
CA GLY A 17 4.32 22.34 -9.50
C GLY A 17 4.13 20.87 -9.14
N ASN A 18 4.66 19.99 -9.99
CA ASN A 18 4.44 18.55 -9.89
C ASN A 18 5.48 17.93 -8.94
N ALA A 19 5.14 17.89 -7.65
CA ALA A 19 5.98 17.35 -6.60
C ALA A 19 5.23 16.38 -5.68
N ILE A 20 5.99 15.46 -5.09
CA ILE A 20 5.51 14.46 -4.13
C ILE A 20 6.46 14.39 -2.94
N ARG A 21 5.99 13.80 -1.84
CA ARG A 21 6.89 13.34 -0.77
C ARG A 21 7.21 11.87 -0.97
N LEU A 22 8.43 11.48 -0.65
CA LEU A 22 8.87 10.10 -0.61
C LEU A 22 9.34 9.75 0.79
N LEU A 23 8.92 8.56 1.23
CA LEU A 23 9.24 7.96 2.51
C LEU A 23 10.40 6.98 2.34
N LEU A 24 11.57 7.34 2.86
CA LEU A 24 12.69 6.41 3.00
C LEU A 24 12.48 5.57 4.26
N LEU A 25 12.09 4.30 4.09
CA LEU A 25 12.03 3.32 5.16
C LEU A 25 13.44 2.84 5.49
N SER A 26 13.86 3.04 6.75
CA SER A 26 15.22 2.67 7.19
C SER A 26 15.34 1.16 7.43
N PRO A 27 16.55 0.59 7.29
CA PRO A 27 16.80 -0.78 7.71
C PRO A 27 16.60 -0.97 9.23
N GLY A 28 16.32 -2.20 9.64
CA GLY A 28 16.24 -2.57 11.06
C GLY A 28 15.74 -3.99 11.25
N ASN A 29 15.97 -4.56 12.44
CA ASN A 29 15.43 -5.87 12.79
C ASN A 29 13.92 -5.81 12.96
N PHE A 30 13.24 -6.96 12.89
CA PHE A 30 11.79 -7.03 12.97
C PHE A 30 11.19 -6.32 14.20
N SER A 31 11.80 -6.51 15.38
CA SER A 31 11.34 -5.91 16.64
C SER A 31 11.81 -4.47 16.86
N ASP A 32 12.70 -3.95 16.01
CA ASP A 32 13.15 -2.56 16.12
C ASP A 32 12.03 -1.60 15.69
N PRO A 33 11.92 -0.42 16.32
CA PRO A 33 10.98 0.61 15.89
C PRO A 33 11.13 0.93 14.39
N ILE A 34 10.01 1.16 13.70
CA ILE A 34 10.04 1.61 12.31
C ILE A 34 10.46 3.09 12.29
N VAL A 35 11.59 3.35 11.64
CA VAL A 35 12.15 4.69 11.47
C VAL A 35 12.20 5.03 9.98
N CYS A 36 11.68 6.20 9.63
CA CYS A 36 11.64 6.69 8.27
C CYS A 36 12.12 8.14 8.15
N THR A 37 12.56 8.50 6.96
CA THR A 37 12.79 9.89 6.56
C THR A 37 11.79 10.28 5.48
N LEU A 38 11.11 11.42 5.63
CA LEU A 38 10.17 11.94 4.63
C LEU A 38 10.78 13.19 3.99
N SER A 39 10.83 13.22 2.66
CA SER A 39 11.41 14.34 1.89
C SER A 39 10.58 14.66 0.66
N SER A 40 10.52 15.94 0.28
CA SER A 40 9.85 16.41 -0.93
C SER A 40 10.77 16.29 -2.15
N VAL A 41 10.23 15.84 -3.27
CA VAL A 41 10.93 15.74 -4.56
C VAL A 41 10.03 16.23 -5.68
N HIS A 42 10.64 16.84 -6.70
CA HIS A 42 9.93 17.24 -7.91
C HIS A 42 10.08 16.16 -8.99
N PHE A 43 9.04 15.89 -9.78
CA PHE A 43 9.11 14.83 -10.80
C PHE A 43 10.15 15.07 -11.89
N SER A 44 10.55 16.33 -12.12
CA SER A 44 11.64 16.67 -13.06
C SER A 44 12.98 16.05 -12.67
N SER A 45 13.20 15.73 -11.38
CA SER A 45 14.41 15.04 -10.93
C SER A 45 14.38 13.53 -11.24
N LYS A 46 13.31 13.02 -11.87
CA LYS A 46 13.10 11.60 -12.18
C LYS A 46 13.35 10.68 -10.98
N PRO A 47 12.66 10.91 -9.84
CA PRO A 47 12.91 10.16 -8.63
C PRO A 47 12.60 8.66 -8.83
N LYS A 48 13.43 7.81 -8.22
CA LYS A 48 13.23 6.36 -8.18
C LYS A 48 12.56 5.96 -6.87
N TYR A 49 11.41 5.31 -6.96
CA TYR A 49 10.66 4.88 -5.78
C TYR A 49 9.77 3.68 -6.09
N THR A 50 9.26 3.04 -5.04
CA THR A 50 8.14 2.10 -5.12
C THR A 50 6.88 2.74 -4.59
N ALA A 51 5.76 2.57 -5.27
CA ALA A 51 4.46 2.93 -4.70
C ALA A 51 3.87 1.73 -3.95
N LEU A 52 3.34 1.97 -2.75
CA LEU A 52 2.61 0.96 -1.98
C LEU A 52 1.12 1.16 -2.17
N SER A 53 0.47 0.14 -2.72
CA SER A 53 -0.98 0.04 -2.78
C SER A 53 -1.46 -0.98 -1.73
N TYR A 54 -2.42 -0.59 -0.91
CA TYR A 54 -2.93 -1.39 0.20
C TYR A 54 -4.31 -0.90 0.66
N THR A 55 -5.06 -1.73 1.39
CA THR A 55 -6.33 -1.30 1.98
C THR A 55 -6.14 -0.55 3.29
N TRP A 56 -6.82 0.58 3.46
CA TRP A 56 -6.69 1.39 4.68
C TRP A 56 -7.29 0.73 5.93
N ASP A 57 -8.24 -0.19 5.75
CA ASP A 57 -8.83 -0.96 6.85
C ASP A 57 -8.12 -2.31 7.02
N ASP A 58 -8.08 -2.76 8.28
CA ASP A 58 -7.60 -4.09 8.63
C ASP A 58 -8.67 -5.11 8.23
N GLN A 59 -8.42 -5.84 7.15
CA GLN A 59 -9.37 -6.81 6.60
C GLN A 59 -9.69 -7.95 7.58
N ASN A 60 -8.85 -8.19 8.59
CA ASN A 60 -9.10 -9.20 9.62
C ASN A 60 -10.03 -8.71 10.73
N ALA A 61 -10.21 -7.40 10.88
CA ALA A 61 -11.18 -6.82 11.81
C ALA A 61 -12.63 -6.92 11.28
N SER A 62 -12.78 -6.88 9.96
CA SER A 62 -14.08 -6.79 9.27
C SER A 62 -14.92 -8.07 9.38
N GLN A 63 -14.30 -9.26 9.34
CA GLN A 63 -15.05 -10.52 9.49
C GLN A 63 -15.52 -10.77 10.94
N ALA A 64 -14.74 -10.33 11.93
CA ALA A 64 -15.15 -10.43 13.34
C ALA A 64 -16.29 -9.44 13.68
N ALA A 65 -16.29 -8.24 13.07
CA ALA A 65 -17.29 -7.21 13.29
C ALA A 65 -18.66 -7.52 12.66
N LEU A 66 -18.72 -8.38 11.65
CA LEU A 66 -20.00 -8.79 11.03
C LEU A 66 -20.74 -9.89 11.83
N LEU A 67 -20.07 -10.55 12.78
CA LEU A 67 -20.64 -11.66 13.56
C LEU A 67 -21.12 -11.25 14.95
N ILE A 68 -20.83 -10.02 15.40
CA ILE A 68 -21.14 -9.57 16.75
C ILE A 68 -21.52 -8.09 16.67
N SER A 69 -22.66 -7.69 17.25
CA SER A 69 -23.05 -6.27 17.48
C SER A 69 -22.09 -5.53 18.44
N ALA A 70 -20.81 -5.88 18.44
CA ALA A 70 -19.77 -5.18 19.16
C ALA A 70 -19.43 -3.89 18.39
N PRO A 71 -19.12 -2.77 19.08
CA PRO A 71 -18.57 -1.60 18.43
C PRO A 71 -17.36 -2.01 17.59
N PRO A 72 -17.18 -1.45 16.38
CA PRO A 72 -16.08 -1.83 15.50
C PRO A 72 -14.77 -1.74 16.30
N PRO A 73 -13.92 -2.78 16.24
CA PRO A 73 -12.71 -2.83 17.06
C PRO A 73 -11.98 -1.51 16.88
N THR A 74 -11.72 -0.83 17.99
CA THR A 74 -11.06 0.48 18.04
C THR A 74 -9.89 0.44 17.07
N ARG A 75 -9.94 1.27 16.00
CA ARG A 75 -8.95 1.34 14.92
C ARG A 75 -7.55 1.39 15.53
N SER A 76 -6.91 0.23 15.65
CA SER A 76 -5.65 0.13 16.38
C SER A 76 -4.58 0.84 15.56
N THR A 77 -3.95 1.84 16.19
CA THR A 77 -2.86 2.60 15.58
C THR A 77 -1.54 2.21 16.21
N PHE A 78 -0.51 2.21 15.38
CA PHE A 78 0.86 1.93 15.75
C PHE A 78 1.67 3.20 15.54
N THR A 79 2.65 3.45 16.41
CA THR A 79 3.53 4.61 16.27
C THR A 79 4.79 4.22 15.50
N ILE A 80 5.09 4.97 14.44
CA ILE A 80 6.38 4.96 13.75
C ILE A 80 7.08 6.30 13.94
N LEU A 81 8.37 6.37 13.65
CA LEU A 81 9.14 7.61 13.68
C LEU A 81 9.39 8.10 12.26
N ILE A 82 9.00 9.34 11.96
CA ILE A 82 9.26 10.00 10.68
C ILE A 82 9.95 11.32 10.97
N ASN A 83 11.16 11.52 10.43
CA ASN A 83 11.98 12.72 10.68
C ASN A 83 12.15 13.00 12.19
N GLY A 84 12.25 11.95 13.02
CA GLY A 84 12.36 12.06 14.49
C GLY A 84 11.04 12.34 15.23
N HIS A 85 9.91 12.50 14.52
CA HIS A 85 8.61 12.75 15.11
C HIS A 85 7.74 11.48 15.13
N ARG A 86 6.92 11.32 16.18
CA ARG A 86 5.93 10.24 16.26
C ARG A 86 4.84 10.44 15.21
N PHE A 87 4.54 9.38 14.46
CA PHE A 87 3.48 9.36 13.47
C PHE A 87 2.63 8.11 13.66
N ALA A 88 1.30 8.27 13.74
CA ALA A 88 0.38 7.16 13.93
C ALA A 88 -0.03 6.57 12.59
N VAL A 89 0.15 5.27 12.41
CA VAL A 89 -0.31 4.50 11.24
C VAL A 89 -1.30 3.43 11.67
N ARG A 90 -2.20 3.03 10.78
CA ARG A 90 -3.14 1.93 11.03
C ARG A 90 -2.42 0.58 10.96
N ARG A 91 -3.00 -0.44 11.62
CA ARG A 91 -2.47 -1.81 11.66
C ARG A 91 -2.04 -2.34 10.29
N ASN A 92 -2.88 -2.25 9.26
CA ASN A 92 -2.52 -2.82 7.96
C ASN A 92 -1.27 -2.18 7.33
N LEU A 93 -1.15 -0.85 7.41
CA LEU A 93 0.05 -0.15 6.94
C LEU A 93 1.28 -0.48 7.80
N HIS A 94 1.12 -0.61 9.12
CA HIS A 94 2.21 -1.03 9.99
C HIS A 94 2.75 -2.41 9.60
N LEU A 95 1.86 -3.39 9.38
CA LEU A 95 2.22 -4.73 8.93
C LEU A 95 2.91 -4.70 7.56
N ALA A 96 2.38 -3.91 6.61
CA ALA A 96 3.02 -3.73 5.31
C ALA A 96 4.45 -3.20 5.45
N LEU A 97 4.66 -2.13 6.24
CA LEU A 97 5.99 -1.57 6.46
C LEU A 97 6.96 -2.56 7.12
N LEU A 98 6.50 -3.37 8.08
CA LEU A 98 7.31 -4.44 8.68
C LEU A 98 7.73 -5.49 7.64
N HIS A 99 6.80 -5.93 6.78
CA HIS A 99 7.08 -6.90 5.74
C HIS A 99 8.07 -6.38 4.70
N LEU A 100 7.93 -5.10 4.31
CA LEU A 100 8.74 -4.48 3.27
C LEU A 100 10.14 -4.10 3.74
N ARG A 101 10.32 -3.81 5.04
CA ARG A 101 11.62 -3.47 5.65
C ARG A 101 12.61 -4.61 5.44
N SER A 102 13.90 -4.27 5.30
CA SER A 102 15.03 -5.21 5.37
C SER A 102 15.87 -4.89 6.61
N ALA A 103 16.65 -5.86 7.08
CA ALA A 103 17.63 -5.64 8.14
C ALA A 103 18.78 -4.70 7.71
N THR A 104 19.10 -4.67 6.41
CA THR A 104 20.32 -4.04 5.88
C THR A 104 20.06 -3.01 4.80
N HIS A 105 18.94 -3.10 4.07
CA HIS A 105 18.67 -2.28 2.89
C HIS A 105 17.51 -1.29 3.12
N PRO A 106 17.69 0.01 2.84
CA PRO A 106 16.59 0.97 2.90
C PRO A 106 15.64 0.80 1.70
N LEU A 107 14.43 1.32 1.83
CA LEU A 107 13.44 1.29 0.75
C LEU A 107 12.72 2.64 0.61
N THR A 108 12.84 3.25 -0.57
CA THR A 108 12.10 4.47 -0.91
C THR A 108 10.69 4.13 -1.37
N LEU A 109 9.71 4.58 -0.60
CA LEU A 109 8.29 4.34 -0.79
C LEU A 109 7.53 5.63 -1.07
N TRP A 110 6.48 5.54 -1.89
CA TRP A 110 5.36 6.45 -1.86
C TRP A 110 4.17 5.72 -1.23
N VAL A 111 3.61 6.30 -0.17
CA VAL A 111 2.47 5.77 0.59
C VAL A 111 1.50 6.92 0.79
N ASP A 112 0.32 6.86 0.18
CA ASP A 112 -0.70 7.93 0.20
C ASP A 112 -1.02 8.46 1.61
N ALA A 113 -1.19 7.57 2.59
CA ALA A 113 -1.52 7.94 3.98
C ALA A 113 -0.39 8.68 4.71
N ILE A 114 0.85 8.60 4.23
CA ILE A 114 2.04 9.22 4.85
C ILE A 114 2.59 10.37 4.00
N CYS A 115 2.61 10.23 2.67
CA CYS A 115 3.24 11.19 1.77
C CYS A 115 2.34 12.40 1.50
N ILE A 116 1.03 12.23 1.67
CA ILE A 116 0.02 13.28 1.55
C ILE A 116 -0.36 13.76 2.97
N ASN A 117 -0.39 15.08 3.17
CA ASN A 117 -0.94 15.67 4.36
C ASN A 117 -2.47 15.57 4.33
N GLN A 118 -3.00 14.49 4.90
CA GLN A 118 -4.45 14.19 4.90
C GLN A 118 -5.31 15.25 5.59
N LYS A 119 -4.71 16.14 6.40
CA LYS A 119 -5.39 17.24 7.09
C LYS A 119 -5.43 18.54 6.27
N ASP A 120 -4.61 18.67 5.23
CA ASP A 120 -4.66 19.79 4.29
C ASP A 120 -5.53 19.38 3.09
N LEU A 121 -6.76 19.91 3.04
CA LEU A 121 -7.71 19.57 1.98
C LEU A 121 -7.23 20.01 0.60
N LYS A 122 -6.52 21.14 0.50
CA LYS A 122 -6.03 21.66 -0.78
C LYS A 122 -4.91 20.77 -1.29
N GLU A 123 -3.96 20.42 -0.42
CA GLU A 123 -2.89 19.48 -0.75
C GLU A 123 -3.47 18.11 -1.13
N ARG A 124 -4.38 17.57 -0.30
CA ARG A 124 -4.99 16.26 -0.52
C ARG A 124 -5.69 16.20 -1.88
N SER A 125 -6.53 17.16 -2.20
CA SER A 125 -7.23 17.19 -3.49
C SER A 125 -6.26 17.28 -4.66
N HIS A 126 -5.20 18.10 -4.55
CA HIS A 126 -4.18 18.21 -5.59
C HIS A 126 -3.40 16.90 -5.77
N GLN A 127 -2.97 16.26 -4.68
CA GLN A 127 -2.24 14.98 -4.73
C GLN A 127 -3.10 13.84 -5.27
N VAL A 128 -4.39 13.78 -4.89
CA VAL A 128 -5.35 12.80 -5.43
C VAL A 128 -5.50 12.98 -6.95
N ALA A 129 -5.60 14.22 -7.44
CA ALA A 129 -5.72 14.50 -8.88
C ALA A 129 -4.50 13.99 -9.69
N ILE A 130 -3.32 13.87 -9.08
CA ILE A 130 -2.11 13.36 -9.75
C ILE A 130 -1.78 11.90 -9.41
N MET A 131 -2.58 11.19 -8.61
CA MET A 131 -2.25 9.83 -8.15
C MET A 131 -1.97 8.85 -9.30
N ALA A 132 -2.77 8.88 -10.35
CA ALA A 132 -2.55 8.08 -11.56
C ALA A 132 -1.13 8.29 -12.13
N PHE A 133 -0.67 9.54 -12.18
CA PHE A 133 0.68 9.87 -12.61
C PHE A 133 1.74 9.37 -11.63
N VAL A 134 1.50 9.49 -10.31
CA VAL A 134 2.42 8.96 -9.28
C VAL A 134 2.62 7.44 -9.42
N TYR A 135 1.54 6.67 -9.58
CA TYR A 135 1.65 5.22 -9.75
C TYR A 135 2.32 4.85 -11.07
N ASN A 136 2.02 5.58 -12.15
CA ASN A 136 2.67 5.38 -13.44
C ASN A 136 4.18 5.67 -13.44
N GLN A 137 4.63 6.64 -12.64
CA GLN A 137 6.05 6.99 -12.56
C GLN A 137 6.87 6.10 -11.62
N ALA A 138 6.23 5.33 -10.73
CA ALA A 138 6.93 4.40 -9.85
C ALA A 138 7.72 3.35 -10.66
N GLU A 139 8.87 2.92 -10.15
CA GLU A 139 9.62 1.82 -10.77
C GLU A 139 8.90 0.47 -10.57
N VAL A 140 8.28 0.31 -9.40
CA VAL A 140 7.49 -0.86 -9.02
C VAL A 140 6.31 -0.40 -8.17
N VAL A 141 5.15 -0.97 -8.40
CA VAL A 141 4.00 -0.89 -7.49
C VAL A 141 3.91 -2.20 -6.73
N ILE A 142 3.78 -2.13 -5.40
CA ILE A 142 3.50 -3.29 -4.55
C ILE A 142 2.03 -3.27 -4.17
N SER A 143 1.30 -4.32 -4.53
CA SER A 143 -0.02 -4.61 -4.00
C SER A 143 0.12 -5.45 -2.73
N TRP A 144 -0.07 -4.80 -1.57
CA TRP A 144 -0.09 -5.47 -0.29
C TRP A 144 -1.49 -6.04 0.00
N LEU A 145 -1.57 -7.38 0.00
CA LEU A 145 -2.81 -8.16 0.17
C LEU A 145 -3.01 -8.65 1.61
N GLY A 146 -2.17 -8.19 2.54
CA GLY A 146 -2.25 -8.48 3.97
C GLY A 146 -1.27 -9.53 4.47
N ALA A 147 -1.25 -9.72 5.79
CA ALA A 147 -0.53 -10.81 6.42
C ALA A 147 -1.38 -12.10 6.34
N LYS A 148 -0.73 -13.24 6.05
CA LYS A 148 -1.37 -14.55 6.05
C LYS A 148 -1.48 -15.06 7.48
N LYS A 149 -2.67 -15.46 7.94
CA LYS A 149 -2.86 -16.09 9.25
C LYS A 149 -2.78 -17.62 9.07
N TYR A 150 -1.80 -18.29 9.68
CA TYR A 150 -1.63 -19.74 9.53
C TYR A 150 -2.23 -20.56 10.68
N ARG A 151 -2.45 -19.96 11.86
CA ARG A 151 -2.98 -20.66 13.05
C ARG A 151 -4.00 -19.81 13.78
N ASP A 152 -5.03 -20.44 14.31
CA ASP A 152 -5.93 -19.80 15.25
C ASP A 152 -5.23 -19.61 16.60
N GLY A 153 -5.22 -18.37 17.09
CA GLY A 153 -4.74 -18.01 18.43
C GLY A 153 -3.46 -17.17 18.49
N ASN A 154 -2.62 -17.11 17.44
CA ASN A 154 -1.40 -16.29 17.45
C ASN A 154 -1.67 -14.86 16.95
N ASP A 155 -1.02 -13.85 17.56
CA ASP A 155 -1.01 -12.50 17.00
C ASP A 155 -0.20 -12.48 15.69
N LEU A 156 -0.69 -11.73 14.69
CA LEU A 156 -0.07 -11.66 13.37
C LEU A 156 1.37 -11.14 13.43
N ILE A 157 1.69 -10.26 14.37
CA ILE A 157 3.05 -9.70 14.53
C ILE A 157 4.00 -10.80 15.02
N ASP A 158 3.59 -11.60 16.00
CA ASP A 158 4.40 -12.71 16.52
C ASP A 158 4.72 -13.72 15.41
N GLN A 159 3.72 -14.04 14.60
CA GLN A 159 3.89 -14.93 13.47
C GLN A 159 4.84 -14.35 12.41
N MET A 160 4.68 -13.07 12.05
CA MET A 160 5.59 -12.40 11.12
C MET A 160 7.02 -12.33 11.68
N GLN A 161 7.19 -12.21 13.00
CA GLN A 161 8.49 -12.25 13.66
C GLN A 161 9.15 -13.62 13.53
N GLU A 162 8.39 -14.70 13.71
CA GLU A 162 8.87 -16.07 13.53
C GLU A 162 9.30 -16.31 12.09
N GLU A 163 8.50 -15.88 11.11
CA GLU A 163 8.83 -15.99 9.68
C GLU A 163 10.06 -15.17 9.29
N TRP A 164 10.22 -13.99 9.89
CA TRP A 164 11.41 -13.17 9.71
C TRP A 164 12.65 -13.85 10.28
N THR A 165 12.58 -14.32 11.53
CA THR A 165 13.72 -14.92 12.26
C THR A 165 14.17 -16.24 11.63
N SER A 166 13.24 -17.00 11.08
CA SER A 166 13.52 -18.24 10.33
C SER A 166 14.05 -18.00 8.91
N GLY A 167 14.08 -16.75 8.44
CA GLY A 167 14.49 -16.41 7.07
C GLY A 167 13.45 -16.76 6.00
N LYS A 168 12.22 -17.10 6.40
CA LYS A 168 11.11 -17.40 5.49
C LYS A 168 10.57 -16.14 4.83
N THR A 169 10.60 -15.00 5.54
CA THR A 169 10.17 -13.71 5.00
C THR A 169 11.15 -13.21 3.95
N LYS A 170 10.65 -13.11 2.71
CA LYS A 170 11.37 -12.46 1.61
C LYS A 170 11.08 -10.98 1.66
N THR A 171 11.98 -10.22 2.26
CA THR A 171 11.79 -8.76 2.36
C THR A 171 11.93 -8.12 0.99
N PHE A 172 11.00 -7.23 0.64
CA PHE A 172 11.03 -6.57 -0.67
C PHE A 172 12.26 -5.67 -0.81
N ALA A 173 12.66 -4.96 0.25
CA ALA A 173 13.83 -4.09 0.23
C ALA A 173 15.12 -4.85 -0.14
N ALA A 174 15.34 -6.04 0.46
CA ALA A 174 16.51 -6.86 0.17
C ALA A 174 16.43 -7.50 -1.23
N TRP A 175 15.24 -7.95 -1.65
CA TRP A 175 15.00 -8.40 -3.02
C TRP A 175 15.37 -7.32 -4.04
N ARG A 176 14.89 -6.08 -3.84
CA ARG A 176 15.15 -4.96 -4.74
C ARG A 176 16.62 -4.57 -4.78
N ALA A 177 17.33 -4.71 -3.67
CA ALA A 177 18.77 -4.49 -3.61
C ALA A 177 19.60 -5.57 -4.34
N GLY A 178 18.95 -6.63 -4.84
CA GLY A 178 19.63 -7.74 -5.52
C GLY A 178 20.36 -8.67 -4.57
N GLU A 179 19.93 -8.76 -3.30
CA GLU A 179 20.55 -9.63 -2.31
C GLU A 179 20.49 -11.10 -2.74
N VAL A 180 21.65 -11.77 -2.75
CA VAL A 180 21.81 -13.12 -3.28
C VAL A 180 20.98 -14.10 -2.45
N GLY A 181 20.11 -14.87 -3.13
CA GLY A 181 19.26 -15.87 -2.49
C GLY A 181 17.82 -15.41 -2.23
N ILE A 182 17.54 -14.11 -2.32
CA ILE A 182 16.18 -13.58 -2.24
C ILE A 182 15.56 -13.56 -3.64
N LYS A 183 14.79 -14.61 -3.96
CA LYS A 183 13.99 -14.72 -5.19
C LYS A 183 12.52 -14.51 -4.87
N TYR A 184 11.70 -14.21 -5.88
CA TYR A 184 10.25 -14.34 -5.75
C TYR A 184 9.85 -15.71 -5.19
N SER A 185 8.71 -15.76 -4.52
CA SER A 185 8.10 -17.02 -4.09
C SER A 185 7.90 -17.95 -5.28
N GLY A 186 7.97 -19.26 -5.02
CA GLY A 186 7.58 -20.24 -6.04
C GLY A 186 6.08 -20.11 -6.36
N ASN A 187 5.57 -21.05 -7.15
CA ASN A 187 4.14 -21.07 -7.47
C ASN A 187 3.30 -21.02 -6.18
N PRO A 188 2.32 -20.10 -6.08
CA PRO A 188 1.44 -19.99 -4.94
C PRO A 188 0.62 -21.26 -4.79
N SER A 189 0.24 -21.55 -3.55
CA SER A 189 -0.74 -22.60 -3.29
C SER A 189 -2.12 -22.20 -3.81
N ARG A 190 -3.02 -23.18 -3.94
CA ARG A 190 -4.42 -22.94 -4.30
C ARG A 190 -5.10 -21.95 -3.33
N ASP A 191 -4.78 -22.02 -2.04
CA ASP A 191 -5.33 -21.11 -1.03
C ASP A 191 -4.81 -19.69 -1.19
N GLU A 192 -3.55 -19.53 -1.59
CA GLU A 192 -2.95 -18.22 -1.87
C GLU A 192 -3.57 -17.59 -3.10
N LEU A 193 -3.80 -18.37 -4.16
CA LEU A 193 -4.54 -17.93 -5.34
C LEU A 193 -5.96 -17.49 -4.98
N ASN A 194 -6.70 -18.31 -4.25
CA ASN A 194 -8.06 -18.00 -3.83
C ASN A 194 -8.12 -16.73 -2.95
N HIS A 195 -7.14 -16.53 -2.06
CA HIS A 195 -7.04 -15.31 -1.27
C HIS A 195 -6.69 -14.08 -2.12
N ILE A 196 -5.79 -14.23 -3.09
CA ILE A 196 -5.50 -13.17 -4.05
C ILE A 196 -6.81 -12.81 -4.75
N GLU A 197 -7.53 -13.76 -5.33
CA GLU A 197 -8.75 -13.50 -6.12
C GLU A 197 -9.88 -12.85 -5.31
N THR A 198 -10.12 -13.34 -4.10
CA THR A 198 -11.26 -12.89 -3.27
C THR A 198 -10.91 -11.71 -2.36
N ASN A 199 -9.71 -11.14 -2.50
CA ASN A 199 -9.23 -10.10 -1.60
C ASN A 199 -10.10 -8.82 -1.70
N PRO A 200 -10.61 -8.28 -0.58
CA PRO A 200 -11.28 -6.97 -0.52
C PRO A 200 -10.47 -5.80 -1.10
N TYR A 201 -9.16 -5.96 -1.29
CA TYR A 201 -8.32 -5.04 -2.04
C TYR A 201 -8.89 -4.68 -3.42
N TRP A 202 -9.49 -5.65 -4.11
CA TRP A 202 -10.02 -5.47 -5.47
C TRP A 202 -11.33 -4.70 -5.55
N SER A 203 -12.08 -4.56 -4.45
CA SER A 203 -13.32 -3.78 -4.43
C SER A 203 -13.09 -2.27 -4.33
N ARG A 204 -11.83 -1.84 -4.24
CA ARG A 204 -11.45 -0.42 -4.19
C ARG A 204 -11.43 0.16 -5.61
N ILE A 205 -12.25 1.18 -5.85
CA ILE A 205 -12.30 1.93 -7.12
C ILE A 205 -10.89 2.38 -7.56
N TRP A 206 -10.08 2.85 -6.61
CA TRP A 206 -8.74 3.35 -6.91
C TRP A 206 -7.74 2.27 -7.33
N VAL A 207 -8.01 0.98 -7.08
CA VAL A 207 -7.08 -0.11 -7.39
C VAL A 207 -6.71 -0.16 -8.88
N ILE A 208 -7.62 0.30 -9.75
CA ILE A 208 -7.42 0.39 -11.20
C ILE A 208 -6.21 1.28 -11.51
N GLN A 209 -6.15 2.48 -10.92
CA GLN A 209 -5.01 3.38 -11.14
C GLN A 209 -3.71 2.81 -10.58
N GLU A 210 -3.79 2.05 -9.48
CA GLU A 210 -2.64 1.50 -8.78
C GLU A 210 -2.03 0.31 -9.54
N VAL A 211 -2.88 -0.53 -10.14
CA VAL A 211 -2.50 -1.81 -10.75
C VAL A 211 -2.35 -1.69 -12.26
N CYS A 212 -3.28 -1.02 -12.96
CA CYS A 212 -3.24 -0.90 -14.42
C CYS A 212 -2.12 0.03 -14.91
N LEU A 213 -1.77 1.05 -14.13
CA LEU A 213 -0.74 2.02 -14.52
C LEU A 213 0.67 1.62 -14.09
N ALA A 214 0.81 0.53 -13.33
CA ALA A 214 2.07 0.04 -12.82
C ALA A 214 2.98 -0.41 -13.97
N ARG A 215 4.20 0.15 -14.05
CA ARG A 215 5.23 -0.32 -14.98
C ARG A 215 5.70 -1.74 -14.64
N GLN A 216 5.79 -2.02 -13.35
CA GLN A 216 6.03 -3.35 -12.78
C GLN A 216 5.13 -3.49 -11.56
N LEU A 217 4.52 -4.65 -11.42
CA LEU A 217 3.58 -4.94 -10.34
C LEU A 217 4.04 -6.18 -9.58
N VAL A 218 4.07 -6.06 -8.25
CA VAL A 218 4.43 -7.15 -7.34
C VAL A 218 3.31 -7.35 -6.32
N PHE A 219 2.85 -8.58 -6.19
CA PHE A 219 1.91 -8.98 -5.15
C PHE A 219 2.68 -9.40 -3.89
N ALA A 220 2.28 -8.84 -2.75
CA ALA A 220 2.82 -9.19 -1.44
C ALA A 220 1.70 -9.72 -0.54
N TYR A 221 1.84 -10.95 -0.06
CA TYR A 221 0.88 -11.59 0.85
C TYR A 221 1.60 -12.51 1.83
N GLY A 222 1.38 -12.30 3.14
CA GLY A 222 2.11 -13.03 4.16
C GLY A 222 3.61 -12.80 4.01
N SER A 223 4.40 -13.88 3.92
CA SER A 223 5.85 -13.86 3.69
C SER A 223 6.26 -13.94 2.21
N SER A 224 5.28 -13.93 1.30
CA SER A 224 5.47 -14.22 -0.11
C SER A 224 5.42 -12.98 -0.99
N LEU A 225 6.21 -13.03 -2.06
CA LEU A 225 6.28 -12.02 -3.11
C LEU A 225 6.15 -12.69 -4.48
N TRP A 226 5.29 -12.17 -5.36
CA TRP A 226 5.16 -12.65 -6.74
C TRP A 226 5.16 -11.49 -7.72
N HIS A 227 5.93 -11.59 -8.80
CA HIS A 227 5.83 -10.63 -9.89
C HIS A 227 4.55 -10.90 -10.69
N TYR A 228 3.88 -9.87 -11.17
CA TYR A 228 2.65 -10.02 -11.95
C TYR A 228 2.81 -10.99 -13.14
N ASN A 229 3.97 -10.96 -13.82
CA ASN A 229 4.24 -11.89 -14.93
C ASN A 229 4.31 -13.36 -14.51
N ASP A 230 4.60 -13.67 -13.25
CA ASP A 230 4.56 -15.05 -12.76
C ASP A 230 3.11 -15.47 -12.48
N VAL A 231 2.25 -14.50 -12.16
CA VAL A 231 0.83 -14.70 -11.82
C VAL A 231 -0.07 -14.72 -13.07
N LYS A 232 0.28 -13.98 -14.13
CA LYS A 232 -0.56 -13.81 -15.33
C LYS A 232 -0.80 -15.11 -16.12
N ASP A 233 0.11 -16.08 -16.00
CA ASP A 233 -0.03 -17.39 -16.66
C ASP A 233 -1.07 -18.29 -15.97
N TRP A 234 -1.54 -17.88 -14.78
CA TRP A 234 -2.59 -18.58 -14.04
C TRP A 234 -3.97 -18.02 -14.39
N ARG A 235 -4.39 -18.12 -15.66
CA ARG A 235 -5.76 -18.04 -16.24
C ARG A 235 -6.86 -17.09 -15.68
N PHE A 236 -6.65 -16.28 -14.64
CA PHE A 236 -7.72 -15.73 -13.81
C PHE A 236 -7.70 -14.21 -13.63
N LEU A 237 -6.61 -13.52 -14.00
CA LEU A 237 -6.59 -12.05 -14.07
C LEU A 237 -7.25 -11.51 -15.37
N LYS A 238 -8.05 -12.31 -16.08
CA LYS A 238 -8.72 -11.86 -17.30
C LYS A 238 -10.18 -11.48 -17.03
N SER A 239 -10.93 -12.28 -16.27
CA SER A 239 -12.34 -12.03 -15.98
C SER A 239 -12.56 -10.80 -15.11
N SER A 240 -11.78 -10.64 -14.01
CA SER A 240 -11.88 -9.44 -13.17
C SER A 240 -11.47 -8.17 -13.92
N TRP A 241 -10.59 -8.27 -14.92
CA TRP A 241 -10.14 -7.13 -15.72
C TRP A 241 -11.07 -6.82 -16.88
N GLU A 242 -11.73 -7.82 -17.46
CA GLU A 242 -12.82 -7.66 -18.43
C GLU A 242 -14.02 -6.99 -17.75
N GLU A 243 -14.44 -7.44 -16.55
CA GLU A 243 -15.49 -6.79 -15.76
C GLU A 243 -15.13 -5.37 -15.29
N LEU A 244 -13.85 -5.11 -14.97
CA LEU A 244 -13.37 -3.76 -14.63
C LEU A 244 -13.27 -2.87 -15.88
N GLY A 245 -12.90 -3.41 -17.03
CA GLY A 245 -12.87 -2.70 -18.30
C GLY A 245 -14.28 -2.32 -18.80
N GLU A 246 -15.27 -3.18 -18.59
CA GLU A 246 -16.68 -2.88 -18.86
C GLU A 246 -17.22 -1.76 -17.95
N LYS A 247 -16.83 -1.73 -16.66
CA LYS A 247 -17.14 -0.60 -15.76
C LYS A 247 -16.55 0.72 -16.25
N MET A 248 -15.35 0.71 -16.84
CA MET A 248 -14.73 1.92 -17.39
C MET A 248 -15.50 2.48 -18.60
N GLN A 249 -16.04 1.62 -19.47
CA GLN A 249 -16.87 2.06 -20.60
C GLN A 249 -18.27 2.53 -20.17
N GLY A 250 -18.81 1.97 -19.08
CA GLY A 250 -20.09 2.40 -18.51
C GLY A 250 -20.06 3.77 -17.85
N ASP A 251 -18.99 4.10 -17.11
CA ASP A 251 -18.84 5.39 -16.43
C ASP A 251 -18.50 6.53 -17.42
N GLU A 252 -17.71 6.27 -18.48
CA GLU A 252 -17.43 7.27 -19.53
C GLU A 252 -18.71 7.65 -20.29
N ALA A 253 -19.59 6.68 -20.59
CA ALA A 253 -20.86 6.92 -21.26
C ALA A 253 -21.85 7.74 -20.42
N GLN A 254 -21.85 7.60 -19.09
CA GLN A 254 -22.71 8.40 -18.20
C GLN A 254 -22.23 9.84 -18.04
N THR A 255 -20.92 10.09 -18.07
CA THR A 255 -20.38 11.46 -18.07
C THR A 255 -20.61 12.23 -19.39
N GLU A 256 -20.69 11.55 -20.54
CA GLU A 256 -21.00 12.20 -21.82
C GLU A 256 -22.50 12.55 -21.95
N GLU A 257 -23.41 11.72 -21.43
CA GLU A 257 -24.86 12.01 -21.39
C GLU A 257 -25.22 13.18 -20.44
N GLU A 258 -24.53 13.35 -19.31
CA GLU A 258 -24.75 14.52 -18.43
C GLU A 258 -24.19 15.82 -19.03
N SER A 259 -23.08 15.75 -19.78
CA SER A 259 -22.50 16.95 -20.43
C SER A 259 -23.28 17.44 -21.65
N THR A 260 -24.05 16.57 -22.31
CA THR A 260 -24.87 16.92 -23.48
C THR A 260 -26.28 17.37 -23.11
N GLY A 261 -26.72 17.15 -21.86
CA GLY A 261 -28.01 17.61 -21.34
C GLY A 261 -28.04 19.06 -20.85
N GLU A 262 -26.89 19.69 -20.59
CA GLU A 262 -26.81 21.09 -20.11
C GLU A 262 -26.71 22.15 -21.22
N GLU A 263 -26.58 21.76 -22.50
CA GLU A 263 -26.59 22.71 -23.65
C GLU A 263 -27.97 22.88 -24.33
N ALA A 264 -29.03 22.27 -23.79
CA ALA A 264 -30.38 22.31 -24.37
C ALA A 264 -31.48 22.86 -23.44
N ALA A 265 -31.15 23.78 -22.53
CA ALA A 265 -32.12 24.53 -21.73
C ALA A 265 -31.85 26.05 -21.74
#